data_AF-A0A934YKP2-F1
#
_entry.id   AF-A0A934YKP2-F1
#
_cell.length_a   1.000
_cell.length_b   1.000
_cell.length_c   1.000
_cell.angle_alpha   90.00
_cell.angle_beta   90.00
_cell.angle_gamma   90.00
#
_symmetry.space_group_name_H-M   'P 1'
#
loop_
_entity.id
_entity.type
_entity.pdbx_description
1 polymer ?
#
loop_
_entity_poly.entity_id
_entity_poly.type
_entity_poly.pdbx_seq_one_letter_code
_entity_poly.pdbx_strand_id
1 'polypeptide(L)'
;MSVRTVRTAPRAALVSVLAALACAVTALPGTSHALTRDEVMSRAKGFTYHPWRSGAANQRGTCSSENASYRSLSVTGDYVGLPYDWGGYMSLFTFDQGIARGLGAGSQATDGILSCTVGLDCSGFVSQAWGVGHFTTSSMAETSGAIAQSAMLAGDVYNKAGYHVAMFSHKLANGEPVFYESLGYNVHINQTGGFAHVQGYTPRRANNITGTTATEPAGTLNNPIPVTSFPFTDSRDTRQSLSRMLDGCGLDATKGQKGPEYIYKLTITQPGALTVSVSDDAASDIDVQLLGALDTNACIARHDSTFTHQVGCGTYYVVADTFGTDSSKAGPYTLSVNLAPSGQACSAVPGPAPYDPKGKLGDACKFPGNANLPTCNPNLGGDTCIYTSTQSFCSKPCTATSDCADLPGGAGCCEDLGAGEKYCLIASMCGPGGGGTDGGKPGRDDGGAIGDPPAAPVDPSNPEDPAAPGAGGPAGPGASPSGGSGGETTTTTSGCSASPGVPAGADAGAGAAALGLAGFAFALVRRKRRARPSVPPLALG
;
A
#
# COMPACT_ATOMS: atom_id res chain seq x y z
N MET A 1 45.20 36.47 -72.97
CA MET A 1 44.65 37.77 -73.38
C MET A 1 43.24 37.85 -72.83
N SER A 2 43.03 38.69 -71.81
CA SER A 2 42.17 39.90 -71.85
C SER A 2 40.71 39.63 -72.24
N VAL A 3 39.66 40.17 -71.62
CA VAL A 3 39.44 41.19 -70.59
C VAL A 3 37.90 41.15 -70.32
N ARG A 4 37.47 41.63 -69.14
CA ARG A 4 36.12 42.09 -68.73
C ARG A 4 35.25 42.62 -69.90
N THR A 5 33.91 42.67 -69.84
CA THR A 5 33.14 43.67 -69.05
C THR A 5 31.62 43.47 -69.20
N VAL A 6 30.93 43.90 -68.13
CA VAL A 6 29.50 44.03 -67.78
C VAL A 6 28.63 44.89 -68.73
N ARG A 7 27.31 44.60 -68.83
CA ARG A 7 26.15 45.56 -68.83
C ARG A 7 24.80 44.81 -69.02
N THR A 8 23.94 44.69 -67.99
CA THR A 8 22.75 45.49 -67.58
C THR A 8 21.39 45.09 -68.22
N ALA A 9 20.35 45.06 -67.37
CA ALA A 9 19.02 44.41 -67.45
C ALA A 9 17.97 45.11 -68.36
N PRO A 10 16.73 44.55 -68.53
CA PRO A 10 15.66 44.82 -67.55
C PRO A 10 14.60 43.71 -67.29
N ARG A 11 14.06 43.77 -66.05
CA ARG A 11 12.73 43.42 -65.50
C ARG A 11 11.74 42.55 -66.29
N ALA A 12 11.30 41.45 -65.65
CA ALA A 12 9.87 41.11 -65.52
C ALA A 12 9.65 40.34 -64.22
N ALA A 13 8.78 40.87 -63.36
CA ALA A 13 8.39 40.28 -62.10
C ALA A 13 7.33 39.19 -62.33
N LEU A 14 7.56 37.98 -61.83
CA LEU A 14 6.52 36.99 -61.60
C LEU A 14 6.53 36.62 -60.12
N VAL A 15 5.59 37.20 -59.38
CA VAL A 15 5.27 36.81 -58.00
C VAL A 15 4.61 35.44 -58.07
N SER A 16 5.35 34.39 -57.76
CA SER A 16 4.79 33.06 -57.53
C SER A 16 4.36 32.95 -56.07
N VAL A 17 3.05 32.89 -55.87
CA VAL A 17 2.40 32.55 -54.61
C VAL A 17 2.73 31.08 -54.31
N LEU A 18 3.70 30.83 -53.43
CA LEU A 18 3.80 29.52 -52.77
C LEU A 18 2.76 29.49 -51.65
N ALA A 19 1.71 28.71 -51.89
CA ALA A 19 0.75 28.33 -50.87
C ALA A 19 1.48 27.53 -49.77
N ALA A 20 1.49 28.08 -48.57
CA ALA A 20 1.91 27.40 -47.37
C ALA A 20 0.93 26.25 -47.09
N LEU A 21 1.34 25.02 -47.41
CA LEU A 21 0.70 23.83 -46.86
C LEU A 21 1.19 23.72 -45.40
N ALA A 22 0.50 24.42 -44.50
CA ALA A 22 0.63 24.18 -43.07
C ALA A 22 0.08 22.77 -42.80
N CYS A 23 0.99 21.80 -42.73
CA CYS A 23 0.70 20.50 -42.14
C CYS A 23 0.37 20.76 -40.67
N ALA A 24 -0.92 20.91 -40.38
CA ALA A 24 -1.44 20.81 -39.03
C ALA A 24 -1.18 19.38 -38.56
N VAL A 25 -0.01 19.16 -37.96
CA VAL A 25 0.21 18.03 -37.07
C VAL A 25 -0.73 18.30 -35.90
N THR A 26 -1.94 17.79 -36.00
CA THR A 26 -2.79 17.58 -34.84
C THR A 26 -1.98 16.69 -33.93
N ALA A 27 -1.45 17.26 -32.84
CA ALA A 27 -0.98 16.49 -31.71
C ALA A 27 -2.17 15.63 -31.30
N LEU A 28 -2.12 14.35 -31.65
CA LEU A 28 -3.01 13.37 -31.06
C LEU A 28 -2.80 13.51 -29.54
N PRO A 29 -3.85 13.70 -28.74
CA PRO A 29 -3.71 13.61 -27.30
C PRO A 29 -3.02 12.28 -27.04
N GLY A 30 -1.87 12.33 -26.37
CA GLY A 30 -1.08 11.13 -26.08
C GLY A 30 -2.03 10.09 -25.54
N THR A 31 -2.14 8.96 -26.25
CA THR A 31 -2.98 7.85 -25.80
C THR A 31 -2.53 7.54 -24.39
N SER A 32 -3.38 7.82 -23.40
CA SER A 32 -3.16 7.35 -22.04
C SER A 32 -2.91 5.86 -22.16
N HIS A 33 -1.67 5.43 -21.93
CA HIS A 33 -1.30 4.05 -22.10
C HIS A 33 -2.21 3.21 -21.22
N ALA A 34 -3.00 2.32 -21.82
CA ALA A 34 -3.89 1.48 -21.06
C ALA A 34 -3.05 0.63 -20.10
N LEU A 35 -3.35 0.65 -18.81
CA LEU A 35 -2.67 -0.18 -17.84
C LEU A 35 -3.24 -1.59 -17.90
N THR A 36 -2.37 -2.58 -17.89
CA THR A 36 -2.82 -3.95 -17.67
C THR A 36 -3.19 -4.12 -16.20
N ARG A 37 -4.09 -5.04 -15.89
CA ARG A 37 -4.41 -5.36 -14.49
C ARG A 37 -3.27 -6.00 -13.74
N ASP A 38 -2.42 -6.77 -14.42
CA ASP A 38 -1.17 -7.26 -13.86
C ASP A 38 -0.30 -6.09 -13.36
N GLU A 39 -0.20 -5.01 -14.14
CA GLU A 39 0.50 -3.79 -13.73
C GLU A 39 -0.18 -3.06 -12.56
N VAL A 40 -1.50 -2.90 -12.58
CA VAL A 40 -2.25 -2.29 -11.46
C VAL A 40 -2.02 -3.07 -10.16
N MET A 41 -2.09 -4.39 -10.21
CA MET A 41 -1.90 -5.23 -9.04
C MET A 41 -0.44 -5.26 -8.58
N SER A 42 0.52 -5.26 -9.52
CA SER A 42 1.93 -5.08 -9.21
C SER A 42 2.18 -3.76 -8.46
N ARG A 43 1.55 -2.66 -8.91
CA ARG A 43 1.63 -1.34 -8.25
C ARG A 43 1.01 -1.36 -6.84
N ALA A 44 -0.20 -1.88 -6.72
CA ALA A 44 -0.90 -1.99 -5.43
C ALA A 44 -0.07 -2.76 -4.40
N LYS A 45 0.52 -3.88 -4.83
CA LYS A 45 1.41 -4.70 -4.02
C LYS A 45 2.73 -4.00 -3.71
N GLY A 46 3.30 -3.24 -4.64
CA GLY A 46 4.48 -2.43 -4.40
C GLY A 46 4.28 -1.47 -3.22
N PHE A 47 3.15 -0.76 -3.15
CA PHE A 47 2.83 0.09 -2.00
C PHE A 47 2.53 -0.69 -0.71
N THR A 48 1.94 -1.88 -0.83
CA THR A 48 1.54 -2.73 0.29
C THR A 48 2.73 -3.43 0.95
N TYR A 49 3.69 -3.90 0.15
CA TYR A 49 4.84 -4.68 0.60
C TYR A 49 6.13 -3.87 0.61
N HIS A 50 6.06 -2.55 0.40
CA HIS A 50 7.22 -1.66 0.45
C HIS A 50 7.86 -1.68 1.83
N PRO A 51 9.13 -2.10 1.96
CA PRO A 51 9.84 -2.03 3.23
C PRO A 51 10.40 -0.62 3.46
N TRP A 52 10.34 -0.13 4.69
CA TRP A 52 10.91 1.17 5.06
C TRP A 52 11.23 1.25 6.55
N ARG A 53 11.99 2.27 6.96
CA ARG A 53 12.37 2.50 8.37
C ARG A 53 11.95 3.90 8.82
N SER A 54 11.22 3.96 9.94
CA SER A 54 10.92 5.19 10.65
C SER A 54 12.06 5.52 11.61
N GLY A 55 12.73 6.65 11.38
CA GLY A 55 13.71 7.21 12.30
C GLY A 55 13.09 8.17 13.33
N ALA A 56 13.89 8.63 14.29
CA ALA A 56 13.41 9.59 15.30
C ALA A 56 12.88 10.90 14.68
N ALA A 57 13.46 11.34 13.56
CA ALA A 57 12.99 12.52 12.82
C ALA A 57 11.58 12.33 12.26
N ASN A 58 11.24 11.11 11.79
CA ASN A 58 9.96 10.83 11.14
C ASN A 58 8.77 10.77 12.10
N GLN A 59 9.01 10.73 13.42
CA GLN A 59 7.92 10.70 14.41
C GLN A 59 7.15 12.02 14.51
N ARG A 60 7.81 13.13 14.15
CA ARG A 60 7.24 14.49 14.21
C ARG A 60 7.44 15.26 12.91
N GLY A 61 8.44 14.90 12.12
CA GLY A 61 8.85 15.66 10.95
C GLY A 61 9.17 17.11 11.28
N THR A 62 9.04 17.97 10.28
CA THR A 62 9.09 19.43 10.42
C THR A 62 7.70 20.03 10.70
N CYS A 63 6.74 19.23 11.19
CA CYS A 63 5.32 19.57 11.21
C CYS A 63 4.90 20.61 12.26
N SER A 64 5.80 21.06 13.13
CA SER A 64 5.43 21.96 14.22
C SER A 64 4.79 23.28 13.77
N SER A 65 5.09 23.75 12.55
CA SER A 65 4.51 24.97 11.97
C SER A 65 3.11 24.77 11.41
N GLU A 66 2.75 23.54 11.02
CA GLU A 66 1.42 23.21 10.46
C GLU A 66 0.51 22.64 11.54
N ASN A 67 1.05 21.73 12.37
CA ASN A 67 0.37 21.12 13.50
C ASN A 67 1.39 20.73 14.59
N ALA A 68 1.49 21.53 15.65
CA ALA A 68 2.39 21.27 16.78
C ALA A 68 2.08 19.97 17.55
N SER A 69 0.84 19.50 17.47
CA SER A 69 0.37 18.28 18.12
C SER A 69 0.63 17.03 17.31
N TYR A 70 0.93 17.15 16.01
CA TYR A 70 1.15 16.03 15.09
C TYR A 70 2.14 14.99 15.65
N ARG A 71 1.74 13.73 15.63
CA ARG A 71 2.62 12.58 15.91
C ARG A 71 2.33 11.48 14.91
N SER A 72 3.37 10.94 14.30
CA SER A 72 3.25 9.73 13.50
C SER A 72 2.79 8.56 14.37
N LEU A 73 1.91 7.72 13.83
CA LEU A 73 1.59 6.40 14.40
C LEU A 73 2.74 5.40 14.20
N SER A 74 3.64 5.66 13.27
CA SER A 74 4.81 4.84 13.00
C SER A 74 5.98 5.31 13.87
N VAL A 75 6.05 4.74 15.07
CA VAL A 75 7.20 4.91 15.98
C VAL A 75 8.51 4.45 15.34
N THR A 76 9.64 4.66 16.01
CA THR A 76 10.93 4.22 15.43
C THR A 76 10.98 2.71 15.26
N GLY A 77 11.33 2.25 14.06
CA GLY A 77 11.37 0.83 13.71
C GLY A 77 11.30 0.58 12.21
N ASP A 78 11.24 -0.70 11.86
CA ASP A 78 11.09 -1.17 10.49
C ASP A 78 9.63 -1.53 10.22
N TYR A 79 9.16 -1.19 9.03
CA TYR A 79 7.78 -1.30 8.62
C TYR A 79 7.67 -1.88 7.22
N VAL A 80 6.48 -2.37 6.91
CA VAL A 80 6.08 -2.76 5.56
C VAL A 80 4.72 -2.16 5.26
N GLY A 81 4.56 -1.67 4.03
CA GLY A 81 3.40 -0.89 3.60
C GLY A 81 3.53 0.58 3.97
N LEU A 82 3.25 1.47 3.02
CA LEU A 82 3.35 2.91 3.24
C LEU A 82 2.41 3.35 4.37
N PRO A 83 2.81 4.27 5.26
CA PRO A 83 1.95 4.77 6.31
C PRO A 83 0.73 5.49 5.71
N TYR A 84 -0.40 5.40 6.41
CA TYR A 84 -1.59 6.16 6.04
C TYR A 84 -1.33 7.65 6.25
N ASP A 85 -1.63 8.48 5.26
CA ASP A 85 -1.40 9.93 5.29
C ASP A 85 -2.61 10.66 4.76
N TRP A 86 -3.28 11.47 5.60
CA TRP A 86 -4.52 12.14 5.25
C TRP A 86 -4.37 13.12 4.08
N GLY A 87 -5.03 12.86 2.96
CA GLY A 87 -4.86 13.62 1.72
C GLY A 87 -3.58 13.26 0.95
N GLY A 88 -2.86 12.22 1.36
CA GLY A 88 -1.58 11.82 0.81
C GLY A 88 -1.69 11.16 -0.56
N TYR A 89 -0.88 11.62 -1.51
CA TYR A 89 -0.72 11.06 -2.85
C TYR A 89 0.73 11.24 -3.31
N MET A 90 1.47 10.14 -3.48
CA MET A 90 2.88 10.17 -3.88
C MET A 90 3.38 8.84 -4.46
N SER A 91 4.47 8.88 -5.23
CA SER A 91 5.18 7.67 -5.66
C SER A 91 6.03 7.08 -4.53
N LEU A 92 6.46 5.82 -4.68
CA LEU A 92 7.39 5.19 -3.72
C LEU A 92 8.67 5.99 -3.56
N PHE A 93 9.27 6.42 -4.67
CA PHE A 93 10.48 7.24 -4.63
C PHE A 93 10.28 8.55 -3.86
N THR A 94 9.14 9.22 -4.05
CA THR A 94 8.84 10.47 -3.31
C THR A 94 8.69 10.21 -1.82
N PHE A 95 8.03 9.11 -1.45
CA PHE A 95 7.91 8.66 -0.06
C PHE A 95 9.29 8.40 0.55
N ASP A 96 10.11 7.59 -0.13
CA ASP A 96 11.46 7.23 0.32
C ASP A 96 12.31 8.48 0.56
N GLN A 97 12.36 9.40 -0.41
CA GLN A 97 13.11 10.65 -0.25
C GLN A 97 12.58 11.50 0.90
N GLY A 98 11.26 11.52 1.13
CA GLY A 98 10.65 12.21 2.26
C GLY A 98 11.06 11.61 3.61
N ILE A 99 11.06 10.28 3.72
CA ILE A 99 11.52 9.58 4.93
C ILE A 99 13.01 9.88 5.19
N ALA A 100 13.87 9.79 4.17
CA ALA A 100 15.29 10.10 4.29
C ALA A 100 15.55 11.56 4.71
N ARG A 101 14.70 12.49 4.26
CA ARG A 101 14.73 13.91 4.66
C ARG A 101 14.16 14.17 6.06
N GLY A 102 13.60 13.16 6.72
CA GLY A 102 13.03 13.29 8.05
C GLY A 102 11.63 13.90 8.07
N LEU A 103 10.84 13.80 6.99
CA LEU A 103 9.42 14.17 7.02
C LEU A 103 8.61 13.22 7.91
N GLY A 104 7.46 13.68 8.41
CA GLY A 104 6.59 12.89 9.25
C GLY A 104 6.04 11.67 8.52
N ALA A 105 6.04 10.49 9.14
CA ALA A 105 5.52 9.28 8.50
C ALA A 105 4.00 9.16 8.69
N GLY A 106 3.21 9.47 7.67
CA GLY A 106 1.75 9.44 7.73
C GLY A 106 1.11 10.52 8.59
N SER A 107 -0.21 10.59 8.59
CA SER A 107 -1.04 11.51 9.36
C SER A 107 -2.50 11.01 9.42
N GLN A 108 -3.27 11.48 10.39
CA GLN A 108 -4.67 11.10 10.57
C GLN A 108 -5.63 12.23 10.20
N ALA A 109 -6.92 11.93 10.05
CA ALA A 109 -7.95 12.93 9.76
C ALA A 109 -7.93 14.12 10.73
N THR A 110 -7.67 13.84 12.00
CA THR A 110 -7.59 14.82 13.09
C THR A 110 -6.36 15.73 12.98
N ASP A 111 -5.32 15.31 12.26
CA ASP A 111 -4.13 16.12 12.05
C ASP A 111 -4.33 17.17 10.94
N GLY A 112 -5.30 16.96 10.06
CA GLY A 112 -5.49 17.72 8.82
C GLY A 112 -4.60 17.22 7.68
N ILE A 113 -4.67 17.87 6.53
CA ILE A 113 -3.76 17.62 5.41
C ILE A 113 -2.47 18.38 5.70
N LEU A 114 -1.35 17.66 5.80
CA LEU A 114 -0.06 18.22 6.17
C LEU A 114 0.94 18.10 5.01
N SER A 115 1.69 19.16 4.72
CA SER A 115 2.74 19.17 3.69
C SER A 115 4.07 18.59 4.18
N CYS A 116 4.21 18.50 5.49
CA CYS A 116 5.38 18.00 6.21
C CYS A 116 5.36 16.49 6.47
N THR A 117 4.34 15.77 5.98
CA THR A 117 4.18 14.32 6.12
C THR A 117 4.31 13.61 4.79
N VAL A 118 4.58 12.31 4.84
CA VAL A 118 4.63 11.42 3.68
C VAL A 118 3.86 10.12 3.91
N GLY A 119 3.11 9.69 2.91
CA GLY A 119 2.35 8.45 2.86
C GLY A 119 1.20 8.54 1.86
N LEU A 120 0.21 7.66 1.99
CA LEU A 120 -0.94 7.61 1.09
C LEU A 120 -2.25 7.56 1.86
N ASP A 121 -3.27 8.31 1.44
CA ASP A 121 -4.64 8.06 1.89
C ASP A 121 -5.30 6.94 1.06
N CYS A 122 -6.55 6.62 1.39
CA CYS A 122 -7.31 5.56 0.75
C CYS A 122 -7.40 5.76 -0.78
N SER A 123 -7.68 6.97 -1.22
CA SER A 123 -7.88 7.33 -2.63
C SER A 123 -6.60 7.68 -3.37
N GLY A 124 -5.59 8.19 -2.67
CA GLY A 124 -4.25 8.41 -3.18
C GLY A 124 -3.56 7.10 -3.52
N PHE A 125 -3.70 6.08 -2.66
CA PHE A 125 -3.27 4.70 -2.95
C PHE A 125 -3.92 4.17 -4.23
N VAL A 126 -5.24 4.22 -4.34
CA VAL A 126 -5.96 3.73 -5.53
C VAL A 126 -5.55 4.51 -6.78
N SER A 127 -5.42 5.84 -6.69
CA SER A 127 -5.01 6.69 -7.80
C SER A 127 -3.62 6.33 -8.32
N GLN A 128 -2.67 6.09 -7.41
CA GLN A 128 -1.30 5.65 -7.75
C GLN A 128 -1.31 4.25 -8.39
N ALA A 129 -2.06 3.31 -7.83
CA ALA A 129 -2.19 1.95 -8.38
C ALA A 129 -2.82 1.95 -9.78
N TRP A 130 -3.78 2.84 -10.04
CA TRP A 130 -4.39 3.06 -11.35
C TRP A 130 -3.57 3.95 -12.29
N GLY A 131 -2.44 4.50 -11.84
CA GLY A 131 -1.58 5.38 -12.64
C GLY A 131 -2.31 6.60 -13.19
N VAL A 132 -3.22 7.16 -12.40
CA VAL A 132 -3.99 8.37 -12.72
C VAL A 132 -3.57 9.50 -11.80
N GLY A 133 -4.01 10.73 -12.09
CA GLY A 133 -3.81 11.85 -11.17
C GLY A 133 -4.49 11.64 -9.82
N HIS A 134 -4.34 12.59 -8.90
CA HIS A 134 -4.92 12.48 -7.57
C HIS A 134 -6.45 12.69 -7.60
N PHE A 135 -7.20 11.59 -7.61
CA PHE A 135 -8.65 11.59 -7.45
C PHE A 135 -9.03 11.16 -6.04
N THR A 136 -9.98 11.86 -5.43
CA THR A 136 -10.50 11.51 -4.10
C THR A 136 -11.62 10.48 -4.24
N THR A 137 -12.07 9.89 -3.12
CA THR A 137 -13.27 9.02 -3.12
C THR A 137 -14.50 9.72 -3.74
N SER A 138 -14.60 11.04 -3.63
CA SER A 138 -15.69 11.85 -4.20
C SER A 138 -15.56 12.08 -5.71
N SER A 139 -14.34 12.31 -6.22
CA SER A 139 -14.08 12.55 -7.66
C SER A 139 -13.69 11.31 -8.45
N MET A 140 -13.56 10.14 -7.79
CA MET A 140 -13.13 8.89 -8.43
C MET A 140 -13.99 8.46 -9.63
N ALA A 141 -15.24 8.92 -9.69
CA ALA A 141 -16.13 8.70 -10.84
C ALA A 141 -15.63 9.32 -12.15
N GLU A 142 -14.77 10.33 -12.10
CA GLU A 142 -14.21 11.01 -13.27
C GLU A 142 -13.21 10.11 -14.02
N THR A 143 -12.57 9.18 -13.31
CA THR A 143 -11.58 8.26 -13.86
C THR A 143 -12.05 6.79 -13.87
N SER A 144 -13.29 6.52 -13.45
CA SER A 144 -13.82 5.15 -13.35
C SER A 144 -15.31 5.03 -13.68
N GLY A 145 -15.68 3.91 -14.30
CA GLY A 145 -17.07 3.50 -14.53
C GLY A 145 -17.60 2.62 -13.40
N ALA A 146 -18.88 2.78 -13.04
CA ALA A 146 -19.56 1.85 -12.14
C ALA A 146 -19.74 0.50 -12.83
N ILE A 147 -19.55 -0.60 -12.09
CA ILE A 147 -19.71 -1.97 -12.60
C ILE A 147 -20.61 -2.79 -11.66
N ALA A 148 -21.16 -3.88 -12.19
CA ALA A 148 -21.86 -4.85 -11.36
C ALA A 148 -20.87 -5.56 -10.42
N GLN A 149 -21.27 -5.85 -9.17
CA GLN A 149 -20.43 -6.58 -8.22
C GLN A 149 -19.98 -7.95 -8.74
N SER A 150 -20.83 -8.61 -9.53
CA SER A 150 -20.51 -9.89 -10.18
C SER A 150 -19.43 -9.77 -11.27
N ALA A 151 -19.13 -8.56 -11.74
CA ALA A 151 -18.12 -8.28 -12.76
C ALA A 151 -16.79 -7.81 -12.17
N MET A 152 -16.67 -7.78 -10.83
CA MET A 152 -15.44 -7.39 -10.13
C MET A 152 -14.29 -8.33 -10.49
N LEU A 153 -13.18 -7.72 -10.87
CA LEU A 153 -11.88 -8.35 -11.10
C LEU A 153 -10.84 -7.65 -10.23
N ALA A 154 -9.70 -8.29 -10.02
CA ALA A 154 -8.60 -7.68 -9.27
C ALA A 154 -8.28 -6.26 -9.82
N GLY A 155 -7.95 -5.33 -8.94
CA GLY A 155 -7.64 -3.95 -9.32
C GLY A 155 -8.87 -3.05 -9.54
N ASP A 156 -10.08 -3.61 -9.58
CA ASP A 156 -11.30 -2.84 -9.41
C ASP A 156 -11.48 -2.43 -7.94
N VAL A 157 -12.33 -1.46 -7.65
CA VAL A 157 -12.52 -0.94 -6.29
C VAL A 157 -13.97 -0.98 -5.86
N TYR A 158 -14.20 -1.08 -4.57
CA TYR A 158 -15.43 -0.63 -3.93
C TYR A 158 -15.19 0.79 -3.43
N ASN A 159 -15.96 1.77 -3.92
CA ASN A 159 -15.82 3.17 -3.52
C ASN A 159 -17.11 3.69 -2.86
N LYS A 160 -16.97 4.32 -1.70
CA LYS A 160 -18.02 5.13 -1.07
C LYS A 160 -17.54 6.58 -1.04
N ALA A 161 -18.14 7.39 -1.89
CA ALA A 161 -17.79 8.81 -2.05
C ALA A 161 -17.81 9.56 -0.71
N GLY A 162 -16.77 10.34 -0.44
CA GLY A 162 -16.58 11.09 0.80
C GLY A 162 -16.24 10.23 2.02
N TYR A 163 -16.01 8.92 1.86
CA TYR A 163 -15.79 8.01 2.99
C TYR A 163 -14.54 7.16 2.83
N HIS A 164 -14.53 6.16 1.94
CA HIS A 164 -13.42 5.22 1.80
C HIS A 164 -13.46 4.50 0.46
N VAL A 165 -12.31 3.98 0.03
CA VAL A 165 -12.18 3.12 -1.14
C VAL A 165 -11.26 1.94 -0.82
N ALA A 166 -11.67 0.75 -1.23
CA ALA A 166 -10.91 -0.48 -1.07
C ALA A 166 -10.74 -1.17 -2.42
N MET A 167 -9.50 -1.54 -2.77
CA MET A 167 -9.19 -2.23 -4.02
C MET A 167 -9.39 -3.73 -3.85
N PHE A 168 -10.26 -4.32 -4.67
CA PHE A 168 -10.48 -5.75 -4.68
C PHE A 168 -9.25 -6.48 -5.24
N SER A 169 -8.80 -7.50 -4.52
CA SER A 169 -7.69 -8.37 -4.90
C SER A 169 -8.23 -9.66 -5.51
N HIS A 170 -8.85 -10.51 -4.70
CA HIS A 170 -9.39 -11.79 -5.10
C HIS A 170 -10.44 -12.27 -4.08
N LYS A 171 -11.05 -13.44 -4.32
CA LYS A 171 -11.85 -14.14 -3.32
C LYS A 171 -11.04 -15.28 -2.72
N LEU A 172 -11.16 -15.46 -1.42
CA LEU A 172 -10.69 -16.65 -0.72
C LEU A 172 -11.50 -17.88 -1.15
N ALA A 173 -11.03 -19.07 -0.78
CA ALA A 173 -11.71 -20.33 -1.09
C ALA A 173 -13.15 -20.41 -0.51
N ASN A 174 -13.40 -19.74 0.62
CA ASN A 174 -14.73 -19.62 1.22
C ASN A 174 -15.64 -18.57 0.52
N GLY A 175 -15.12 -17.86 -0.48
CA GLY A 175 -15.85 -16.85 -1.25
C GLY A 175 -15.76 -15.42 -0.71
N GLU A 176 -15.14 -15.20 0.46
CA GLU A 176 -14.96 -13.86 1.03
C GLU A 176 -13.96 -13.04 0.22
N PRO A 177 -14.16 -11.71 0.10
CA PRO A 177 -13.27 -10.83 -0.63
C PRO A 177 -12.01 -10.50 0.18
N VAL A 178 -10.91 -10.32 -0.55
CA VAL A 178 -9.66 -9.75 -0.04
C VAL A 178 -9.44 -8.39 -0.68
N PHE A 179 -9.00 -7.42 0.11
CA PHE A 179 -8.74 -6.06 -0.36
C PHE A 179 -7.29 -5.66 -0.17
N TYR A 180 -6.81 -4.78 -1.04
CA TYR A 180 -5.70 -3.87 -0.73
C TYR A 180 -6.28 -2.50 -0.42
N GLU A 181 -5.88 -1.88 0.68
CA GLU A 181 -6.38 -0.56 1.06
C GLU A 181 -5.38 0.22 1.91
N SER A 182 -5.42 1.55 1.80
CA SER A 182 -4.81 2.43 2.79
C SER A 182 -5.88 2.83 3.80
N LEU A 183 -5.77 2.31 5.02
CA LEU A 183 -6.73 2.58 6.09
C LEU A 183 -6.05 2.43 7.46
N GLY A 184 -6.39 3.33 8.39
CA GLY A 184 -5.88 3.30 9.75
C GLY A 184 -4.39 3.64 9.82
N TYR A 185 -3.53 2.63 9.77
CA TYR A 185 -2.09 2.77 10.02
C TYR A 185 -1.23 2.77 8.75
N ASN A 186 -1.59 2.01 7.72
CA ASN A 186 -0.78 1.87 6.50
C ASN A 186 -1.61 1.36 5.30
N VAL A 187 -0.95 1.26 4.15
CA VAL A 187 -1.37 0.44 3.01
C VAL A 187 -1.18 -1.04 3.36
N HIS A 188 -2.25 -1.81 3.35
CA HIS A 188 -2.22 -3.21 3.75
C HIS A 188 -3.18 -4.10 2.96
N ILE A 189 -3.00 -5.41 3.10
CA ILE A 189 -3.98 -6.41 2.71
C ILE A 189 -5.01 -6.61 3.84
N ASN A 190 -6.30 -6.51 3.51
CA ASN A 190 -7.40 -6.79 4.42
C ASN A 190 -8.11 -8.09 3.98
N GLN A 191 -8.15 -9.06 4.89
CA GLN A 191 -8.78 -10.37 4.71
C GLN A 191 -9.98 -10.57 5.68
N THR A 192 -10.37 -9.53 6.40
CA THR A 192 -11.36 -9.55 7.49
C THR A 192 -12.59 -8.73 7.14
N GLY A 193 -13.71 -8.98 7.83
CA GLY A 193 -14.98 -8.24 7.65
C GLY A 193 -15.78 -8.59 6.39
N GLY A 194 -15.17 -9.30 5.44
CA GLY A 194 -15.86 -9.86 4.27
C GLY A 194 -16.56 -8.82 3.41
N PHE A 195 -17.65 -9.21 2.74
CA PHE A 195 -18.48 -8.25 1.99
C PHE A 195 -19.18 -7.19 2.86
N ALA A 196 -19.30 -7.41 4.17
CA ALA A 196 -19.87 -6.41 5.08
C ALA A 196 -18.97 -5.17 5.20
N HIS A 197 -17.64 -5.33 5.08
CA HIS A 197 -16.65 -4.22 5.06
C HIS A 197 -16.96 -3.17 3.98
N VAL A 198 -17.49 -3.61 2.84
CA VAL A 198 -17.79 -2.77 1.68
C VAL A 198 -19.30 -2.61 1.44
N GLN A 199 -20.12 -2.85 2.46
CA GLN A 199 -21.57 -2.71 2.34
C GLN A 199 -21.96 -1.26 2.01
N GLY A 200 -22.74 -1.09 0.92
CA GLY A 200 -23.18 0.23 0.45
C GLY A 200 -22.16 0.99 -0.40
N TYR A 201 -21.02 0.37 -0.73
CA TYR A 201 -20.05 0.95 -1.64
C TYR A 201 -20.46 0.67 -3.08
N THR A 202 -20.10 1.57 -4.00
CA THR A 202 -20.29 1.37 -5.44
C THR A 202 -19.06 0.65 -6.02
N PRO A 203 -19.21 -0.53 -6.64
CA PRO A 203 -18.11 -1.17 -7.37
C PRO A 203 -17.75 -0.35 -8.62
N ARG A 204 -16.45 -0.08 -8.84
CA ARG A 204 -15.95 0.73 -9.95
C ARG A 204 -14.70 0.11 -10.58
N ARG A 205 -14.55 0.34 -11.88
CA ARG A 205 -13.35 -0.01 -12.67
C ARG A 205 -12.78 1.24 -13.31
N ALA A 206 -11.47 1.45 -13.19
CA ALA A 206 -10.82 2.57 -13.85
C ALA A 206 -10.90 2.46 -15.37
N ASN A 207 -11.06 3.62 -16.03
CA ASN A 207 -11.31 3.71 -17.46
C ASN A 207 -10.10 3.26 -18.31
N ASN A 208 -8.89 3.29 -17.73
CA ASN A 208 -7.63 2.94 -18.40
C ASN A 208 -7.20 1.48 -18.20
N ILE A 209 -7.94 0.64 -17.46
CA ILE A 209 -7.53 -0.73 -17.16
C ILE A 209 -7.96 -1.71 -18.26
N THR A 210 -7.06 -2.62 -18.63
CA THR A 210 -7.27 -3.68 -19.62
C THR A 210 -6.88 -5.07 -19.11
N GLY A 211 -7.19 -6.11 -19.90
CA GLY A 211 -6.98 -7.51 -19.54
C GLY A 211 -8.08 -8.08 -18.65
N THR A 212 -7.90 -9.30 -18.16
CA THR A 212 -8.79 -9.96 -17.18
C THR A 212 -8.03 -10.72 -16.08
N THR A 213 -6.71 -10.79 -16.18
CA THR A 213 -5.83 -11.50 -15.25
C THR A 213 -5.15 -10.53 -14.29
N ALA A 214 -4.72 -11.07 -13.16
CA ALA A 214 -3.78 -10.45 -12.22
C ALA A 214 -2.70 -11.49 -11.92
N THR A 215 -1.86 -11.73 -12.91
CA THR A 215 -0.66 -12.56 -12.73
C THR A 215 0.41 -11.78 -11.97
N GLU A 216 1.49 -12.45 -11.58
CA GLU A 216 2.69 -11.82 -11.02
C GLU A 216 3.83 -11.92 -12.04
N PRO A 217 3.96 -10.96 -12.96
CA PRO A 217 5.00 -10.97 -13.99
C PRO A 217 6.39 -10.96 -13.36
N ALA A 218 7.31 -11.73 -13.95
CA ALA A 218 8.70 -11.74 -13.53
C ALA A 218 9.36 -10.36 -13.77
N GLY A 219 10.21 -9.97 -12.84
CA GLY A 219 10.96 -8.72 -12.87
C GLY A 219 10.24 -7.52 -12.24
N THR A 220 9.21 -7.79 -11.46
CA THR A 220 8.48 -6.80 -10.65
C THR A 220 8.98 -6.82 -9.20
N LEU A 221 8.54 -5.85 -8.38
CA LEU A 221 8.87 -5.81 -6.94
C LEU A 221 8.48 -7.10 -6.21
N ASN A 222 7.35 -7.70 -6.59
CA ASN A 222 6.78 -8.87 -5.92
C ASN A 222 7.24 -10.20 -6.51
N ASN A 223 7.73 -10.18 -7.75
CA ASN A 223 8.32 -11.34 -8.41
C ASN A 223 9.63 -10.98 -9.14
N PRO A 224 10.71 -10.61 -8.41
CA PRO A 224 12.00 -10.33 -9.04
C PRO A 224 12.57 -11.56 -9.76
N ILE A 225 13.30 -11.35 -10.86
CA ILE A 225 13.95 -12.42 -11.61
C ILE A 225 15.10 -13.00 -10.77
N PRO A 226 15.11 -14.29 -10.43
CA PRO A 226 16.17 -14.88 -9.62
C PRO A 226 17.47 -15.02 -10.43
N VAL A 227 18.57 -14.48 -9.90
CA VAL A 227 19.93 -14.74 -10.37
C VAL A 227 20.51 -15.90 -9.57
N THR A 228 20.46 -17.11 -10.14
CA THR A 228 20.77 -18.36 -9.44
C THR A 228 22.24 -18.79 -9.51
N SER A 229 23.02 -18.20 -10.41
CA SER A 229 24.44 -18.53 -10.61
C SER A 229 25.20 -17.37 -11.25
N PHE A 230 26.52 -17.30 -11.05
CA PHE A 230 27.41 -16.36 -11.72
C PHE A 230 28.42 -17.12 -12.61
N PRO A 231 28.76 -16.62 -13.81
CA PRO A 231 28.21 -15.43 -14.47
C PRO A 231 26.72 -15.58 -14.83
N PHE A 232 25.99 -14.47 -14.83
CA PHE A 232 24.59 -14.39 -15.27
C PHE A 232 24.47 -13.39 -16.41
N THR A 233 23.63 -13.69 -17.39
CA THR A 233 23.31 -12.79 -18.50
C THR A 233 21.84 -12.94 -18.84
N ASP A 234 21.19 -11.81 -19.13
CA ASP A 234 19.78 -11.77 -19.52
C ASP A 234 19.54 -10.62 -20.50
N SER A 235 18.79 -10.87 -21.57
CA SER A 235 18.44 -9.87 -22.57
C SER A 235 16.94 -9.67 -22.58
N ARG A 236 16.51 -8.41 -22.41
CA ARG A 236 15.09 -8.03 -22.32
C ARG A 236 14.85 -6.68 -22.98
N ASP A 237 13.60 -6.25 -22.94
CA ASP A 237 13.15 -4.97 -23.45
C ASP A 237 12.28 -4.28 -22.40
N THR A 238 12.73 -3.14 -21.86
CA THR A 238 12.00 -2.43 -20.80
C THR A 238 10.63 -1.94 -21.27
N ARG A 239 10.39 -1.79 -22.59
CA ARG A 239 9.05 -1.49 -23.13
C ARG A 239 8.01 -2.56 -22.79
N GLN A 240 8.46 -3.77 -22.47
CA GLN A 240 7.61 -4.90 -22.09
C GLN A 240 7.48 -5.07 -20.57
N SER A 241 8.19 -4.28 -19.77
CA SER A 241 8.10 -4.39 -18.32
C SER A 241 6.81 -3.77 -17.79
N LEU A 242 6.27 -4.42 -16.75
CA LEU A 242 5.12 -3.95 -15.97
C LEU A 242 5.54 -3.36 -14.61
N SER A 243 6.84 -3.31 -14.29
CA SER A 243 7.36 -2.59 -13.13
C SER A 243 7.75 -1.17 -13.52
N ARG A 244 7.30 -0.20 -12.71
CA ARG A 244 7.44 1.25 -12.93
C ARG A 244 7.40 2.02 -11.61
N MET A 245 8.05 1.50 -10.58
CA MET A 245 7.87 1.95 -9.21
C MET A 245 9.14 2.48 -8.55
N LEU A 246 10.33 2.04 -8.97
CA LEU A 246 11.60 2.54 -8.42
C LEU A 246 12.11 3.72 -9.26
N ASP A 247 11.39 4.85 -9.21
CA ASP A 247 11.64 6.04 -10.04
C ASP A 247 13.01 6.75 -9.85
N GLY A 248 13.94 6.16 -9.08
CA GLY A 248 15.28 6.69 -8.86
C GLY A 248 16.11 5.93 -7.82
N CYS A 249 17.32 6.43 -7.59
CA CYS A 249 18.31 5.89 -6.63
C CYS A 249 18.64 6.95 -5.58
N GLY A 250 18.54 6.62 -4.29
CA GLY A 250 18.79 7.55 -3.19
C GLY A 250 20.21 8.13 -3.14
N LEU A 251 21.21 7.47 -3.74
CA LEU A 251 22.58 8.01 -3.85
C LEU A 251 22.70 9.19 -4.81
N ASP A 252 21.76 9.34 -5.75
CA ASP A 252 21.71 10.46 -6.68
C ASP A 252 20.27 10.69 -7.12
N ALA A 253 19.47 11.15 -6.17
CA ALA A 253 18.04 11.40 -6.35
C ALA A 253 17.73 12.44 -7.46
N THR A 254 18.75 13.12 -8.00
CA THR A 254 18.59 14.07 -9.11
C THR A 254 18.48 13.40 -10.47
N LYS A 255 18.86 12.11 -10.57
CA LYS A 255 18.72 11.31 -11.79
C LYS A 255 17.42 10.54 -11.74
N GLY A 256 16.43 11.02 -12.49
CA GLY A 256 15.17 10.31 -12.65
C GLY A 256 15.36 9.01 -13.44
N GLN A 257 14.70 7.96 -12.98
CA GLN A 257 14.57 6.68 -13.67
C GLN A 257 13.08 6.31 -13.71
N LYS A 258 12.26 7.19 -14.30
CA LYS A 258 10.79 7.08 -14.27
C LYS A 258 10.20 6.19 -15.38
N GLY A 259 11.06 5.52 -16.13
CA GLY A 259 10.60 4.60 -17.16
C GLY A 259 10.28 3.22 -16.56
N PRO A 260 10.02 2.22 -17.40
CA PRO A 260 9.85 0.86 -16.95
C PRO A 260 11.20 0.20 -16.61
N GLU A 261 11.16 -0.76 -15.69
CA GLU A 261 12.33 -1.39 -15.08
C GLU A 261 12.19 -2.91 -14.99
N TYR A 262 13.28 -3.67 -14.96
CA TYR A 262 13.27 -5.06 -14.52
C TYR A 262 14.11 -5.24 -13.27
N ILE A 263 13.57 -5.97 -12.32
CA ILE A 263 14.19 -6.21 -11.01
C ILE A 263 14.71 -7.65 -10.93
N TYR A 264 15.98 -7.79 -10.57
CA TYR A 264 16.69 -9.05 -10.43
C TYR A 264 17.07 -9.27 -8.98
N LYS A 265 16.85 -10.47 -8.43
CA LYS A 265 17.20 -10.82 -7.06
C LYS A 265 18.46 -11.69 -7.04
N LEU A 266 19.48 -11.26 -6.32
CA LEU A 266 20.75 -11.93 -6.15
C LEU A 266 20.83 -12.51 -4.73
N THR A 267 21.27 -13.77 -4.61
CA THR A 267 21.64 -14.36 -3.32
C THR A 267 23.16 -14.54 -3.29
N ILE A 268 23.84 -13.70 -2.52
CA ILE A 268 25.29 -13.75 -2.36
C ILE A 268 25.61 -14.62 -1.15
N THR A 269 26.26 -15.76 -1.37
CA THR A 269 26.63 -16.73 -0.33
C THR A 269 28.12 -16.72 0.00
N GLN A 270 28.92 -16.00 -0.79
CA GLN A 270 30.33 -15.73 -0.55
C GLN A 270 30.63 -14.27 -0.89
N PRO A 271 31.32 -13.52 -0.02
CA PRO A 271 31.73 -12.17 -0.33
C PRO A 271 32.60 -12.09 -1.58
N GLY A 272 32.59 -10.96 -2.28
CA GLY A 272 33.37 -10.78 -3.49
C GLY A 272 33.13 -9.46 -4.20
N ALA A 273 33.83 -9.28 -5.32
CA ALA A 273 33.60 -8.16 -6.23
C ALA A 273 32.44 -8.51 -7.19
N LEU A 274 31.31 -7.82 -7.03
CA LEU A 274 30.17 -7.90 -7.94
C LEU A 274 30.34 -6.86 -9.05
N THR A 275 30.45 -7.32 -10.29
CA THR A 275 30.43 -6.47 -11.49
C THR A 275 29.09 -6.63 -12.19
N VAL A 276 28.38 -5.51 -12.35
CA VAL A 276 27.11 -5.43 -13.08
C VAL A 276 27.31 -4.51 -14.25
N SER A 277 26.90 -4.95 -15.44
CA SER A 277 26.96 -4.16 -16.66
C SER A 277 25.70 -4.31 -17.49
N VAL A 278 25.30 -3.25 -18.16
CA VAL A 278 24.23 -3.22 -19.16
C VAL A 278 24.79 -2.74 -20.49
N SER A 279 24.26 -3.31 -21.58
CA SER A 279 24.46 -2.84 -22.95
C SER A 279 23.11 -2.70 -23.59
N ASP A 280 22.83 -1.54 -24.15
CA ASP A 280 21.58 -1.21 -24.84
C ASP A 280 21.86 -0.68 -26.25
N ASP A 281 20.79 -0.32 -26.98
CA ASP A 281 20.92 0.30 -28.30
C ASP A 281 20.94 1.84 -28.22
N ALA A 282 21.34 2.51 -29.31
CA ALA A 282 21.48 3.96 -29.33
C ALA A 282 20.17 4.75 -29.12
N ALA A 283 19.01 4.10 -29.19
CA ALA A 283 17.71 4.73 -28.94
C ALA A 283 17.30 4.62 -27.46
N SER A 284 17.80 3.60 -26.78
CA SER A 284 17.55 3.28 -25.38
C SER A 284 18.57 3.96 -24.47
N ASP A 285 18.25 4.04 -23.19
CA ASP A 285 19.15 4.53 -22.14
C ASP A 285 18.77 3.79 -20.86
N ILE A 286 19.40 2.63 -20.63
CA ILE A 286 19.10 1.74 -19.52
C ILE A 286 20.22 1.86 -18.49
N ASP A 287 19.88 2.40 -17.33
CA ASP A 287 20.77 2.47 -16.17
C ASP A 287 20.70 1.15 -15.37
N VAL A 288 21.77 0.84 -14.66
CA VAL A 288 21.79 -0.24 -13.66
C VAL A 288 21.99 0.31 -12.26
N GLN A 289 21.21 -0.21 -11.32
CA GLN A 289 21.30 0.07 -9.89
C GLN A 289 21.54 -1.22 -9.09
N LEU A 290 22.26 -1.13 -7.98
CA LEU A 290 22.36 -2.16 -6.94
C LEU A 290 21.67 -1.67 -5.67
N LEU A 291 20.68 -2.40 -5.19
CA LEU A 291 19.94 -2.09 -3.97
C LEU A 291 20.16 -3.19 -2.92
N GLY A 292 20.25 -2.80 -1.65
CA GLY A 292 20.30 -3.73 -0.50
C GLY A 292 18.92 -4.22 -0.04
N ALA A 293 17.86 -3.52 -0.44
CA ALA A 293 16.46 -3.85 -0.22
C ALA A 293 15.63 -3.22 -1.35
N LEU A 294 14.38 -3.63 -1.54
CA LEU A 294 13.47 -3.00 -2.51
C LEU A 294 12.94 -1.65 -1.98
N ASP A 295 13.86 -0.73 -1.75
CA ASP A 295 13.69 0.63 -1.25
C ASP A 295 14.72 1.51 -1.99
N THR A 296 14.27 2.62 -2.56
CA THR A 296 15.15 3.48 -3.37
C THR A 296 16.24 4.15 -2.54
N ASN A 297 16.05 4.34 -1.22
CA ASN A 297 17.09 4.78 -0.29
C ASN A 297 18.11 3.70 0.04
N ALA A 298 17.80 2.42 -0.22
CA ALA A 298 18.73 1.30 -0.07
C ALA A 298 19.61 1.11 -1.30
N CYS A 299 19.65 2.08 -2.23
CA CYS A 299 20.57 2.09 -3.37
C CYS A 299 22.03 2.21 -2.90
N ILE A 300 22.89 1.30 -3.36
CA ILE A 300 24.29 1.13 -2.94
C ILE A 300 25.25 1.51 -4.07
N ALA A 301 24.85 1.26 -5.32
CA ALA A 301 25.59 1.67 -6.50
C ALA A 301 24.62 1.95 -7.64
N ARG A 302 25.00 2.84 -8.55
CA ARG A 302 24.35 2.98 -9.85
C ARG A 302 25.35 3.35 -10.93
N HIS A 303 25.03 3.05 -12.18
CA HIS A 303 25.79 3.51 -13.34
C HIS A 303 24.94 3.44 -14.62
N ASP A 304 25.27 4.26 -15.62
CA ASP A 304 24.69 4.24 -16.97
C ASP A 304 25.16 3.07 -17.85
N SER A 305 26.02 2.20 -17.31
CA SER A 305 26.66 1.16 -18.12
C SER A 305 27.28 0.08 -17.25
N THR A 306 28.25 0.37 -16.38
CA THR A 306 28.92 -0.66 -15.57
C THR A 306 29.40 -0.13 -14.22
N PHE A 307 29.21 -0.93 -13.17
CA PHE A 307 29.89 -0.72 -11.89
C PHE A 307 30.50 -2.02 -11.36
N THR A 308 31.48 -1.88 -10.47
CA THR A 308 31.97 -2.97 -9.62
C THR A 308 31.88 -2.55 -8.16
N HIS A 309 31.29 -3.39 -7.32
CA HIS A 309 31.08 -3.13 -5.90
C HIS A 309 31.48 -4.35 -5.05
N GLN A 310 32.08 -4.11 -3.89
CA GLN A 310 32.37 -5.20 -2.94
C GLN A 310 31.09 -5.55 -2.18
N VAL A 311 30.67 -6.81 -2.24
CA VAL A 311 29.44 -7.29 -1.59
C VAL A 311 29.76 -8.33 -0.53
N GLY A 312 29.05 -8.24 0.60
CA GLY A 312 29.00 -9.29 1.61
C GLY A 312 27.94 -10.33 1.29
N CYS A 313 27.77 -11.31 2.17
CA CYS A 313 26.69 -12.29 2.01
C CYS A 313 25.32 -11.64 2.30
N GLY A 314 24.29 -12.01 1.55
CA GLY A 314 22.94 -11.49 1.72
C GLY A 314 22.13 -11.47 0.44
N THR A 315 20.96 -10.84 0.51
CA THR A 315 20.09 -10.61 -0.65
C THR A 315 20.31 -9.21 -1.17
N TYR A 316 20.58 -9.09 -2.47
CA TYR A 316 20.67 -7.82 -3.18
C TYR A 316 19.69 -7.81 -4.33
N TYR A 317 19.39 -6.62 -4.84
CA TYR A 317 18.58 -6.44 -6.03
C TYR A 317 19.34 -5.63 -7.06
N VAL A 318 19.37 -6.10 -8.30
CA VAL A 318 19.81 -5.30 -9.45
C VAL A 318 18.57 -4.80 -10.16
N VAL A 319 18.52 -3.50 -10.44
CA VAL A 319 17.44 -2.88 -11.21
C VAL A 319 18.04 -2.42 -12.52
N ALA A 320 17.50 -2.90 -13.64
CA ALA A 320 17.78 -2.37 -14.97
C ALA A 320 16.60 -1.46 -15.35
N ASP A 321 16.83 -0.16 -15.36
CA ASP A 321 15.77 0.85 -15.44
C ASP A 321 15.99 1.80 -16.62
N THR A 322 14.90 2.24 -17.20
CA THR A 322 14.90 3.24 -18.25
C THR A 322 15.18 4.63 -17.66
N PHE A 323 16.30 5.22 -18.04
CA PHE A 323 16.72 6.55 -17.60
C PHE A 323 15.77 7.66 -18.10
N GLY A 324 15.56 8.67 -17.25
CA GLY A 324 14.88 9.91 -17.60
C GLY A 324 13.58 10.14 -16.82
N THR A 325 12.75 11.03 -17.37
CA THR A 325 11.50 11.49 -16.73
C THR A 325 10.26 10.71 -17.15
N ASP A 326 10.40 9.78 -18.11
CA ASP A 326 9.32 8.99 -18.69
C ASP A 326 9.89 7.73 -19.41
N SER A 327 9.08 7.04 -20.20
CA SER A 327 9.49 5.85 -20.98
C SER A 327 10.12 6.14 -22.35
N SER A 328 10.48 7.39 -22.67
CA SER A 328 11.00 7.74 -24.01
C SER A 328 12.31 7.04 -24.37
N LYS A 329 13.05 6.57 -23.37
CA LYS A 329 14.30 5.82 -23.51
C LYS A 329 14.17 4.32 -23.28
N ALA A 330 12.94 3.82 -23.19
CA ALA A 330 12.71 2.40 -22.97
C ALA A 330 13.08 1.61 -24.23
N GLY A 331 13.70 0.45 -24.05
CA GLY A 331 14.07 -0.42 -25.16
C GLY A 331 14.90 -1.64 -24.75
N PRO A 332 15.51 -2.31 -25.74
CA PRO A 332 16.23 -3.54 -25.53
C PRO A 332 17.56 -3.32 -24.80
N TYR A 333 17.91 -4.24 -23.91
CA TYR A 333 19.21 -4.29 -23.25
C TYR A 333 19.67 -5.73 -23.03
N THR A 334 20.95 -5.88 -22.73
CA THR A 334 21.57 -7.10 -22.20
C THR A 334 22.27 -6.77 -20.89
N LEU A 335 21.81 -7.39 -19.81
CA LEU A 335 22.41 -7.33 -18.48
C LEU A 335 23.43 -8.45 -18.34
N SER A 336 24.58 -8.14 -17.74
CA SER A 336 25.57 -9.12 -17.30
C SER A 336 25.92 -8.87 -15.83
N VAL A 337 25.90 -9.94 -15.04
CA VAL A 337 26.17 -9.92 -13.60
C VAL A 337 27.22 -10.98 -13.29
N ASN A 338 28.34 -10.55 -12.74
CA ASN A 338 29.49 -11.40 -12.43
C ASN A 338 29.92 -11.20 -10.99
N LEU A 339 30.19 -12.28 -10.27
CA LEU A 339 30.75 -12.24 -8.93
C LEU A 339 32.12 -12.90 -8.95
N ALA A 340 33.16 -12.17 -8.55
CA ALA A 340 34.48 -12.72 -8.27
C ALA A 340 34.63 -12.91 -6.75
N PRO A 341 34.51 -14.15 -6.22
CA PRO A 341 34.56 -14.39 -4.77
C PRO A 341 35.92 -13.98 -4.19
N SER A 342 35.91 -13.35 -3.01
CA SER A 342 37.14 -12.96 -2.31
C SER A 342 37.76 -14.12 -1.51
N GLY A 343 37.02 -15.21 -1.32
CA GLY A 343 37.40 -16.33 -0.46
C GLY A 343 37.24 -16.06 1.05
N GLN A 344 36.75 -14.87 1.42
CA GLN A 344 36.50 -14.52 2.82
C GLN A 344 35.20 -15.16 3.34
N ALA A 345 35.10 -15.32 4.66
CA ALA A 345 33.85 -15.74 5.29
C ALA A 345 32.81 -14.59 5.27
N CYS A 346 31.53 -14.92 5.30
CA CYS A 346 30.44 -13.93 5.34
C CYS A 346 30.57 -12.92 6.50
N SER A 347 31.15 -13.32 7.64
CA SER A 347 31.36 -12.43 8.79
C SER A 347 32.44 -11.37 8.57
N ALA A 348 33.26 -11.49 7.53
CA ALA A 348 34.37 -10.57 7.25
C ALA A 348 33.95 -9.37 6.40
N VAL A 349 32.86 -9.47 5.64
CA VAL A 349 32.35 -8.41 4.77
C VAL A 349 30.85 -8.25 5.05
N PRO A 350 30.42 -7.11 5.61
CA PRO A 350 29.02 -6.86 5.89
C PRO A 350 28.15 -6.97 4.65
N GLY A 351 27.03 -7.69 4.77
CA GLY A 351 25.97 -7.71 3.78
C GLY A 351 25.04 -6.50 3.89
N PRO A 352 23.98 -6.45 3.08
CA PRO A 352 22.94 -5.45 3.23
C PRO A 352 22.21 -5.71 4.55
N ALA A 353 21.88 -4.64 5.28
CA ALA A 353 21.10 -4.74 6.50
C ALA A 353 19.63 -5.02 6.12
N PRO A 354 19.07 -6.19 6.42
CA PRO A 354 17.68 -6.47 6.12
C PRO A 354 16.78 -5.60 7.00
N TYR A 355 15.60 -5.27 6.46
CA TYR A 355 14.50 -4.75 7.27
C TYR A 355 13.95 -5.88 8.16
N ASP A 356 13.63 -5.55 9.41
CA ASP A 356 13.02 -6.46 10.38
C ASP A 356 11.67 -5.93 10.90
N PRO A 357 10.67 -5.78 10.01
CA PRO A 357 9.35 -5.33 10.42
C PRO A 357 8.70 -6.36 11.34
N LYS A 358 7.95 -5.89 12.34
CA LYS A 358 7.37 -6.76 13.37
C LYS A 358 5.99 -7.29 12.96
N GLY A 359 5.58 -8.40 13.59
CA GLY A 359 4.24 -8.98 13.41
C GLY A 359 4.17 -9.98 12.26
N LYS A 360 5.29 -10.63 11.95
CA LYS A 360 5.36 -11.70 10.94
C LYS A 360 4.55 -12.91 11.39
N LEU A 361 4.11 -13.74 10.45
CA LEU A 361 3.51 -15.03 10.78
C LEU A 361 4.42 -15.83 11.73
N GLY A 362 3.88 -16.21 12.89
CA GLY A 362 4.60 -16.89 13.98
C GLY A 362 5.26 -16.00 15.03
N ASP A 363 5.40 -14.69 14.80
CA ASP A 363 5.97 -13.75 15.79
C ASP A 363 5.07 -13.63 17.02
N ALA A 364 5.66 -13.46 18.21
CA ALA A 364 4.91 -13.13 19.41
C ALA A 364 4.13 -11.81 19.23
N CYS A 365 2.87 -11.81 19.66
CA CYS A 365 1.94 -10.72 19.37
C CYS A 365 1.20 -10.18 20.59
N LYS A 366 0.73 -8.95 20.49
CA LYS A 366 0.00 -8.24 21.55
C LYS A 366 -1.30 -8.95 21.91
N PHE A 367 -1.53 -9.18 23.20
CA PHE A 367 -2.78 -9.73 23.72
C PHE A 367 -3.19 -9.07 25.04
N PRO A 368 -4.46 -9.23 25.50
CA PRO A 368 -4.90 -8.78 26.82
C PRO A 368 -4.10 -9.45 27.95
N GLY A 369 -3.03 -8.79 28.40
CA GLY A 369 -2.08 -9.32 29.38
C GLY A 369 -0.62 -8.98 29.06
N ASN A 370 -0.29 -8.71 27.79
CA ASN A 370 1.02 -8.22 27.38
C ASN A 370 0.89 -7.22 26.22
N ALA A 371 0.71 -5.95 26.57
CA ALA A 371 0.51 -4.87 25.61
C ALA A 371 1.80 -4.44 24.87
N ASN A 372 2.97 -4.92 25.30
CA ASN A 372 4.29 -4.49 24.80
C ASN A 372 4.76 -5.26 23.57
N LEU A 373 4.04 -6.31 23.18
CA LEU A 373 4.32 -7.06 21.97
C LEU A 373 3.76 -6.33 20.73
N PRO A 374 4.31 -6.58 19.53
CA PRO A 374 3.80 -6.00 18.30
C PRO A 374 2.40 -6.53 17.94
N THR A 375 1.64 -5.77 17.16
CA THR A 375 0.45 -6.30 16.49
C THR A 375 0.86 -7.18 15.32
N CYS A 376 0.00 -8.13 14.95
CA CYS A 376 0.21 -8.91 13.73
C CYS A 376 0.06 -8.02 12.50
N ASN A 377 0.87 -8.28 11.49
CA ASN A 377 0.95 -7.51 10.28
C ASN A 377 0.53 -8.38 9.07
N PRO A 378 -0.68 -8.16 8.52
CA PRO A 378 -1.19 -8.90 7.38
C PRO A 378 -0.24 -8.85 6.16
N ASN A 379 0.53 -7.77 6.00
CA ASN A 379 1.51 -7.64 4.91
C ASN A 379 2.69 -8.61 5.06
N LEU A 380 2.91 -9.15 6.26
CA LEU A 380 3.91 -10.16 6.59
C LEU A 380 3.29 -11.56 6.77
N GLY A 381 2.03 -11.72 6.33
CA GLY A 381 1.33 -13.00 6.33
C GLY A 381 0.75 -13.44 7.68
N GLY A 382 0.84 -12.61 8.72
CA GLY A 382 0.18 -12.86 10.00
C GLY A 382 -0.86 -11.78 10.28
N ASP A 383 -2.14 -12.12 10.33
CA ASP A 383 -3.23 -11.14 10.51
C ASP A 383 -3.92 -11.24 11.88
N THR A 384 -3.79 -12.38 12.55
CA THR A 384 -4.55 -12.70 13.76
C THR A 384 -3.60 -13.07 14.89
N CYS A 385 -3.76 -12.46 16.06
CA CYS A 385 -2.99 -12.86 17.24
C CYS A 385 -3.69 -14.00 17.97
N ILE A 386 -3.08 -15.19 17.96
CA ILE A 386 -3.54 -16.33 18.77
C ILE A 386 -2.77 -16.31 20.09
N TYR A 387 -3.46 -16.47 21.21
CA TYR A 387 -2.83 -16.38 22.51
C TYR A 387 -3.48 -17.29 23.57
N THR A 388 -2.68 -17.59 24.58
CA THR A 388 -3.03 -18.22 25.85
C THR A 388 -2.59 -17.30 26.99
N SER A 389 -2.68 -17.75 28.24
CA SER A 389 -2.14 -16.98 29.38
C SER A 389 -0.62 -16.83 29.37
N THR A 390 0.12 -17.69 28.65
CA THR A 390 1.59 -17.75 28.70
C THR A 390 2.28 -17.58 27.36
N GLN A 391 1.56 -17.64 26.24
CA GLN A 391 2.12 -17.59 24.90
C GLN A 391 1.19 -16.85 23.95
N SER A 392 1.76 -16.12 23.00
CA SER A 392 1.03 -15.56 21.87
C SER A 392 1.86 -15.68 20.60
N PHE A 393 1.20 -15.72 19.44
CA PHE A 393 1.86 -15.71 18.14
C PHE A 393 0.90 -15.23 17.04
N CYS A 394 1.45 -14.60 16.02
CA CYS A 394 0.71 -14.22 14.82
C CYS A 394 0.38 -15.44 13.97
N SER A 395 -0.85 -15.51 13.51
CA SER A 395 -1.42 -16.58 12.72
C SER A 395 -2.13 -16.00 11.50
N LYS A 396 -2.63 -16.90 10.65
CA LYS A 396 -3.49 -16.61 9.50
C LYS A 396 -4.59 -17.68 9.42
N PRO A 397 -5.75 -17.35 8.81
CA PRO A 397 -6.75 -18.34 8.47
C PRO A 397 -6.19 -19.45 7.58
N CYS A 398 -6.75 -20.64 7.68
CA CYS A 398 -6.33 -21.79 6.88
C CYS A 398 -7.51 -22.69 6.51
N THR A 399 -7.32 -23.51 5.49
CA THR A 399 -8.27 -24.55 5.07
C THR A 399 -7.68 -25.95 5.22
N ALA A 400 -6.36 -26.06 5.08
CA ALA A 400 -5.60 -27.29 5.23
C ALA A 400 -4.26 -27.03 5.94
N THR A 401 -3.68 -28.09 6.52
CA THR A 401 -2.36 -28.03 7.18
C THR A 401 -1.25 -27.49 6.29
N SER A 402 -1.32 -27.74 4.97
CA SER A 402 -0.36 -27.21 4.00
C SER A 402 -0.30 -25.68 3.97
N ASP A 403 -1.41 -25.00 4.31
CA ASP A 403 -1.47 -23.54 4.32
C ASP A 403 -0.58 -22.96 5.44
N CYS A 404 -0.21 -23.79 6.41
CA CYS A 404 0.56 -23.45 7.60
C CYS A 404 2.04 -23.83 7.50
N ALA A 405 2.50 -24.23 6.31
CA ALA A 405 3.91 -24.61 6.07
C ALA A 405 4.89 -23.45 6.30
N ASP A 406 4.43 -22.21 6.15
CA ASP A 406 5.24 -21.00 6.33
C ASP A 406 5.46 -20.61 7.80
N LEU A 407 4.79 -21.29 8.75
CA LEU A 407 5.04 -21.06 10.16
C LEU A 407 6.48 -21.47 10.54
N PRO A 408 7.15 -20.72 11.44
CA PRO A 408 8.47 -21.08 11.92
C PRO A 408 8.53 -22.54 12.41
N GLY A 409 9.50 -23.30 11.88
CA GLY A 409 9.66 -24.73 12.17
C GLY A 409 8.91 -25.68 11.22
N GLY A 410 8.12 -25.17 10.26
CA GLY A 410 7.56 -25.95 9.14
C GLY A 410 6.56 -27.04 9.51
N ALA A 411 6.08 -27.07 10.76
CA ALA A 411 5.25 -28.15 11.33
C ALA A 411 3.96 -27.61 11.96
N GLY A 412 3.45 -26.49 11.48
CA GLY A 412 2.15 -25.97 11.91
C GLY A 412 0.98 -26.85 11.46
N CYS A 413 -0.19 -26.64 12.04
CA CYS A 413 -1.43 -27.34 11.71
C CYS A 413 -2.58 -26.35 11.52
N CYS A 414 -3.61 -26.79 10.79
CA CYS A 414 -4.80 -26.00 10.55
C CYS A 414 -5.93 -26.48 11.46
N GLU A 415 -6.23 -25.72 12.51
CA GLU A 415 -7.16 -26.14 13.58
C GLU A 415 -8.31 -25.13 13.75
N ASP A 416 -9.48 -25.65 14.10
CA ASP A 416 -10.68 -24.84 14.41
C ASP A 416 -10.57 -24.36 15.87
N LEU A 417 -10.51 -23.04 16.06
CA LEU A 417 -10.44 -22.43 17.39
C LEU A 417 -11.82 -22.07 17.96
N GLY A 418 -12.89 -22.35 17.22
CA GLY A 418 -14.26 -22.02 17.55
C GLY A 418 -15.00 -21.39 16.38
N ALA A 419 -16.33 -21.48 16.40
CA ALA A 419 -17.23 -20.88 15.41
C ALA A 419 -17.05 -21.34 13.95
N GLY A 420 -16.24 -22.38 13.70
CA GLY A 420 -16.03 -22.94 12.36
C GLY A 420 -14.89 -22.25 11.59
N GLU A 421 -14.13 -21.37 12.23
CA GLU A 421 -12.98 -20.68 11.64
C GLU A 421 -11.69 -21.39 12.03
N LYS A 422 -10.91 -21.76 11.00
CA LYS A 422 -9.64 -22.47 11.18
C LYS A 422 -8.46 -21.54 11.01
N TYR A 423 -7.47 -21.73 11.86
CA TYR A 423 -6.24 -20.95 11.88
C TYR A 423 -4.99 -21.82 11.93
N CYS A 424 -3.90 -21.27 11.42
CA CYS A 424 -2.59 -21.90 11.50
C CYS A 424 -2.04 -21.84 12.92
N LEU A 425 -1.90 -22.98 13.58
CA LEU A 425 -1.25 -23.08 14.89
C LEU A 425 0.20 -23.52 14.74
N ILE A 426 1.06 -23.00 15.61
CA ILE A 426 2.43 -23.51 15.78
C ILE A 426 2.41 -24.96 16.27
N ALA A 427 3.46 -25.72 15.94
CA ALA A 427 3.55 -27.16 16.21
C ALA A 427 3.26 -27.55 17.66
N SER A 428 3.67 -26.72 18.63
CA SER A 428 3.44 -26.95 20.07
C SER A 428 1.97 -26.87 20.48
N MET A 429 1.11 -26.32 19.63
CA MET A 429 -0.33 -26.17 19.85
C MET A 429 -1.17 -27.04 18.91
N CYS A 430 -0.55 -27.97 18.20
CA CYS A 430 -1.24 -28.92 17.32
C CYS A 430 -1.79 -30.12 18.07
N GLY A 431 -3.03 -30.54 17.73
CA GLY A 431 -3.68 -31.74 18.26
C GLY A 431 -4.86 -31.47 19.23
N PRO A 432 -5.59 -32.53 19.63
CA PRO A 432 -6.89 -32.45 20.31
C PRO A 432 -6.86 -31.88 21.75
N GLY A 433 -5.70 -31.43 22.22
CA GLY A 433 -5.52 -30.72 23.50
C GLY A 433 -4.65 -29.47 23.41
N GLY A 434 -4.30 -29.02 22.19
CA GLY A 434 -3.60 -27.75 21.94
C GLY A 434 -4.51 -26.52 22.03
N GLY A 435 -5.83 -26.72 21.93
CA GLY A 435 -6.82 -25.94 22.66
C GLY A 435 -7.00 -26.56 24.03
N GLY A 436 -6.50 -25.90 25.08
CA GLY A 436 -6.29 -26.47 26.41
C GLY A 436 -7.39 -27.42 26.89
N THR A 437 -7.09 -28.70 26.97
CA THR A 437 -7.84 -29.65 27.79
C THR A 437 -7.34 -29.55 29.22
N ASP A 438 -7.69 -28.44 29.88
CA ASP A 438 -7.82 -28.38 31.34
C ASP A 438 -9.14 -27.66 31.66
N GLY A 439 -10.20 -28.46 31.71
CA GLY A 439 -11.30 -28.28 32.66
C GLY A 439 -11.87 -26.89 32.88
N GLY A 440 -12.25 -26.18 31.81
CA GLY A 440 -13.17 -25.04 31.88
C GLY A 440 -14.15 -25.09 30.72
N LYS A 441 -15.37 -25.59 30.95
CA LYS A 441 -16.49 -25.30 30.03
C LYS A 441 -16.52 -23.78 29.79
N PRO A 442 -16.84 -23.28 28.59
CA PRO A 442 -17.15 -21.87 28.42
C PRO A 442 -18.40 -21.58 29.26
N GLY A 443 -18.17 -21.04 30.45
CA GLY A 443 -19.21 -20.44 31.24
C GLY A 443 -19.71 -19.25 30.46
N ARG A 444 -21.03 -19.20 30.25
CA ARG A 444 -21.70 -17.92 30.11
C ARG A 444 -21.23 -17.04 31.27
N ASP A 445 -20.80 -15.83 30.90
CA ASP A 445 -20.51 -14.66 31.74
C ASP A 445 -19.10 -14.75 32.41
N ASP A 446 -18.02 -14.07 31.98
CA ASP A 446 -17.88 -12.76 31.33
C ASP A 446 -16.63 -12.67 30.40
N GLY A 447 -16.79 -12.34 29.10
CA GLY A 447 -15.84 -11.46 28.37
C GLY A 447 -14.68 -12.01 27.51
N GLY A 448 -14.54 -13.32 27.26
CA GLY A 448 -13.49 -13.86 26.38
C GLY A 448 -13.73 -13.55 24.89
N ALA A 449 -13.32 -12.37 24.42
CA ALA A 449 -13.43 -11.99 23.03
C ALA A 449 -12.35 -12.67 22.17
N ILE A 450 -12.78 -13.27 21.05
CA ILE A 450 -11.96 -13.29 19.84
C ILE A 450 -11.65 -11.83 19.57
N GLY A 451 -10.39 -11.44 19.72
CA GLY A 451 -10.01 -10.06 19.49
C GLY A 451 -10.07 -9.80 18.00
N ASP A 452 -11.17 -9.20 17.53
CA ASP A 452 -11.12 -8.42 16.30
C ASP A 452 -9.91 -7.47 16.37
N PRO A 453 -9.20 -7.21 15.26
CA PRO A 453 -8.24 -6.11 15.24
C PRO A 453 -8.93 -4.87 15.80
N PRO A 454 -8.30 -4.09 16.68
CA PRO A 454 -8.97 -2.96 17.28
C PRO A 454 -9.49 -2.06 16.16
N ALA A 455 -10.80 -1.80 16.20
CA ALA A 455 -11.32 -0.60 15.58
C ALA A 455 -10.42 0.57 16.02
N ALA A 456 -10.14 1.48 15.10
CA ALA A 456 -9.32 2.67 15.37
C ALA A 456 -9.68 3.27 16.75
N PRO A 457 -8.69 3.71 17.55
CA PRO A 457 -8.94 4.14 18.93
C PRO A 457 -10.08 5.16 18.98
N VAL A 458 -11.15 4.82 19.68
CA VAL A 458 -12.21 5.78 20.02
C VAL A 458 -11.74 6.51 21.28
N ASP A 459 -11.48 7.82 21.14
CA ASP A 459 -11.11 8.70 22.24
C ASP A 459 -12.30 8.87 23.22
N PRO A 460 -12.15 8.56 24.52
CA PRO A 460 -13.21 8.68 25.52
C PRO A 460 -13.41 10.11 26.06
N SER A 461 -12.84 11.14 25.45
CA SER A 461 -12.96 12.54 25.92
C SER A 461 -13.81 13.43 25.02
N ASN A 462 -15.10 13.11 24.87
CA ASN A 462 -16.07 14.01 24.22
C ASN A 462 -17.24 14.37 25.16
N PRO A 463 -17.20 15.51 25.87
CA PRO A 463 -18.36 16.10 26.49
C PRO A 463 -19.05 17.09 25.52
N GLU A 464 -20.31 16.78 25.20
CA GLU A 464 -21.43 17.69 24.86
C GLU A 464 -21.25 18.78 23.77
N ASP A 465 -22.04 18.62 22.70
CA ASP A 465 -22.56 19.68 21.81
C ASP A 465 -23.40 20.70 22.63
N PRO A 466 -23.52 22.02 22.29
CA PRO A 466 -24.07 22.45 20.99
C PRO A 466 -23.46 23.75 20.39
N ALA A 467 -23.43 23.86 19.06
CA ALA A 467 -24.02 24.99 18.30
C ALA A 467 -23.59 25.01 16.82
N ALA A 468 -24.56 24.79 15.92
CA ALA A 468 -24.51 25.28 14.54
C ALA A 468 -24.77 26.81 14.50
N PRO A 469 -24.28 27.54 13.48
CA PRO A 469 -25.02 27.73 12.22
C PRO A 469 -24.08 27.73 10.99
N GLY A 470 -24.47 27.69 9.73
CA GLY A 470 -25.75 27.76 9.02
C GLY A 470 -25.45 27.75 7.51
N ALA A 471 -26.39 27.27 6.71
CA ALA A 471 -26.24 27.08 5.27
C ALA A 471 -26.41 28.38 4.44
N GLY A 472 -25.74 28.44 3.28
CA GLY A 472 -26.31 29.00 2.04
C GLY A 472 -25.61 30.21 1.41
N GLY A 473 -25.32 30.13 0.10
CA GLY A 473 -25.29 31.31 -0.78
C GLY A 473 -24.31 31.24 -1.99
N PRO A 474 -24.73 31.51 -3.24
CA PRO A 474 -24.01 31.15 -4.47
C PRO A 474 -23.24 32.32 -5.12
N ALA A 475 -22.35 32.04 -6.09
CA ALA A 475 -21.82 33.07 -6.99
C ALA A 475 -21.62 32.55 -8.43
N GLY A 476 -22.39 33.14 -9.35
CA GLY A 476 -22.15 33.14 -10.80
C GLY A 476 -21.35 34.39 -11.24
N PRO A 477 -21.18 34.63 -12.56
CA PRO A 477 -19.85 34.77 -13.15
C PRO A 477 -19.46 36.19 -13.59
N GLY A 478 -18.15 36.41 -13.78
CA GLY A 478 -17.59 37.59 -14.45
C GLY A 478 -16.22 37.29 -15.09
N ALA A 479 -16.19 37.24 -16.42
CA ALA A 479 -15.00 37.28 -17.29
C ALA A 479 -14.35 38.70 -17.24
N SER A 480 -13.11 39.04 -17.61
CA SER A 480 -11.95 38.51 -18.38
C SER A 480 -10.84 39.63 -18.29
N PRO A 481 -9.68 39.61 -18.99
CA PRO A 481 -8.59 38.63 -19.08
C PRO A 481 -7.15 39.22 -18.92
N SER A 482 -6.18 38.40 -18.54
CA SER A 482 -4.76 38.33 -18.99
C SER A 482 -4.07 37.35 -18.04
N GLY A 483 -3.44 36.25 -18.43
CA GLY A 483 -2.47 36.01 -19.49
C GLY A 483 -1.28 35.29 -18.82
N GLY A 484 -1.23 33.95 -18.87
CA GLY A 484 -0.11 33.17 -18.31
C GLY A 484 -0.44 31.69 -18.16
N SER A 485 0.27 30.84 -18.90
CA SER A 485 0.07 29.39 -18.99
C SER A 485 0.61 28.64 -17.77
N GLY A 486 -0.17 27.69 -17.27
CA GLY A 486 0.26 26.59 -16.39
C GLY A 486 -0.95 25.73 -16.07
N GLY A 487 -0.99 24.49 -16.58
CA GLY A 487 -2.09 23.56 -16.33
C GLY A 487 -2.01 23.05 -14.90
N GLU A 488 -2.83 23.62 -14.04
CA GLU A 488 -3.01 23.21 -12.65
C GLU A 488 -4.29 22.34 -12.58
N THR A 489 -4.11 21.06 -12.29
CA THR A 489 -5.22 20.13 -12.08
C THR A 489 -5.95 20.52 -10.81
N THR A 490 -7.24 20.81 -10.92
CA THR A 490 -8.12 21.24 -9.84
C THR A 490 -8.19 20.20 -8.70
N THR A 491 -7.60 20.56 -7.55
CA THR A 491 -7.74 19.85 -6.28
C THR A 491 -9.14 20.04 -5.72
N THR A 492 -9.88 18.95 -5.50
CA THR A 492 -11.08 18.95 -4.65
C THR A 492 -10.80 18.07 -3.43
N THR A 493 -10.85 18.67 -2.25
CA THR A 493 -10.37 18.10 -0.98
C THR A 493 -11.51 17.43 -0.20
N SER A 494 -11.37 16.12 0.02
CA SER A 494 -12.14 15.38 1.05
C SER A 494 -11.39 14.09 1.39
N GLY A 495 -10.76 14.03 2.58
CA GLY A 495 -10.12 12.80 3.07
C GLY A 495 -11.12 11.83 3.72
N CYS A 496 -10.65 10.60 3.98
CA CYS A 496 -11.44 9.40 4.30
C CYS A 496 -11.74 9.18 5.82
N SER A 497 -12.80 9.74 6.40
CA SER A 497 -13.09 9.57 7.85
C SER A 497 -13.92 8.31 8.15
N ALA A 498 -13.44 7.40 9.00
CA ALA A 498 -14.24 6.31 9.54
C ALA A 498 -15.09 6.75 10.75
N SER A 499 -16.42 6.71 10.62
CA SER A 499 -17.36 6.76 11.75
C SER A 499 -18.64 5.99 11.37
N PRO A 500 -19.21 5.18 12.28
CA PRO A 500 -20.38 4.36 11.98
C PRO A 500 -21.65 5.21 11.91
N GLY A 501 -22.34 5.16 10.76
CA GLY A 501 -23.62 5.83 10.55
C GLY A 501 -24.81 5.00 11.04
N VAL A 502 -25.68 5.61 11.83
CA VAL A 502 -27.00 5.08 12.23
C VAL A 502 -28.05 5.50 11.18
N PRO A 503 -29.00 4.63 10.79
CA PRO A 503 -29.97 4.92 9.73
C PRO A 503 -31.06 5.90 10.17
N ALA A 504 -31.51 6.73 9.22
CA ALA A 504 -32.61 7.67 9.39
C ALA A 504 -33.98 6.98 9.47
N GLY A 505 -34.78 7.33 10.47
CA GLY A 505 -36.19 7.00 10.61
C GLY A 505 -36.98 8.22 11.06
N ALA A 506 -38.15 8.43 10.46
CA ALA A 506 -38.95 9.63 10.51
C ALA A 506 -39.90 9.75 11.73
N ASP A 507 -40.33 11.00 11.95
CA ASP A 507 -41.59 11.51 12.50
C ASP A 507 -41.90 11.60 14.02
N ALA A 508 -42.08 12.89 14.39
CA ALA A 508 -43.21 13.51 15.11
C ALA A 508 -43.36 13.41 16.65
N GLY A 509 -43.33 14.61 17.27
CA GLY A 509 -44.47 15.12 18.05
C GLY A 509 -44.28 15.35 19.55
N ALA A 510 -44.32 16.64 19.95
CA ALA A 510 -44.76 17.23 21.24
C ALA A 510 -44.10 16.70 22.55
N GLY A 511 -43.73 17.48 23.55
CA GLY A 511 -44.17 18.79 24.02
C GLY A 511 -44.17 18.75 25.57
N ALA A 512 -43.93 19.90 26.19
CA ALA A 512 -44.09 20.23 27.62
C ALA A 512 -42.92 19.98 28.60
N ALA A 513 -42.63 21.06 29.31
CA ALA A 513 -41.65 21.24 30.37
C ALA A 513 -42.22 20.90 31.76
N ALA A 514 -41.35 20.54 32.72
CA ALA A 514 -41.53 20.86 34.13
C ALA A 514 -40.23 20.64 34.94
N LEU A 515 -39.93 21.61 35.82
CA LEU A 515 -38.88 21.59 36.85
C LEU A 515 -39.15 20.55 37.94
N GLY A 516 -38.10 20.10 38.64
CA GLY A 516 -38.25 19.52 39.98
C GLY A 516 -36.97 18.91 40.57
N LEU A 517 -36.39 19.58 41.56
CA LEU A 517 -35.25 19.15 42.38
C LEU A 517 -35.65 18.17 43.52
N ALA A 518 -34.71 17.30 43.85
CA ALA A 518 -34.40 16.68 45.16
C ALA A 518 -35.26 15.53 45.74
N GLY A 519 -34.58 14.42 46.08
CA GLY A 519 -34.58 13.91 47.45
C GLY A 519 -35.19 12.52 47.77
N PHE A 520 -34.31 11.63 48.24
CA PHE A 520 -34.51 10.54 49.22
C PHE A 520 -35.10 9.17 48.83
N ALA A 521 -34.38 8.15 49.32
CA ALA A 521 -34.65 6.72 49.28
C ALA A 521 -35.69 6.28 50.33
N PHE A 522 -36.42 5.19 50.06
CA PHE A 522 -36.56 4.01 50.94
C PHE A 522 -37.27 2.86 50.21
N ALA A 523 -36.87 1.64 50.54
CA ALA A 523 -37.24 0.38 49.91
C ALA A 523 -38.67 -0.11 50.23
N LEU A 524 -39.23 -0.99 49.39
CA LEU A 524 -40.08 -2.07 49.86
C LEU A 524 -39.98 -3.35 48.99
N VAL A 525 -40.18 -4.46 49.68
CA VAL A 525 -39.80 -5.84 49.37
C VAL A 525 -40.95 -6.62 48.74
N ARG A 526 -40.65 -7.58 47.84
CA ARG A 526 -41.35 -8.88 47.84
C ARG A 526 -40.45 -10.09 47.49
N ARG A 527 -40.16 -10.84 48.56
CA ARG A 527 -39.84 -12.28 48.72
C ARG A 527 -40.73 -13.19 47.83
N LYS A 528 -40.46 -14.47 47.48
CA LYS A 528 -39.41 -15.51 47.72
C LYS A 528 -40.02 -16.85 47.18
N ARG A 529 -39.29 -17.77 46.54
CA ARG A 529 -38.90 -19.16 46.99
C ARG A 529 -38.59 -19.99 45.71
N ARG A 530 -37.41 -20.62 45.48
CA ARG A 530 -36.73 -21.83 46.07
C ARG A 530 -37.62 -23.09 46.04
N ALA A 531 -37.21 -24.33 45.72
CA ALA A 531 -35.93 -25.07 45.60
C ALA A 531 -36.26 -26.49 45.00
N ARG A 532 -35.48 -27.14 44.09
CA ARG A 532 -34.27 -28.02 44.21
C ARG A 532 -34.59 -29.57 44.37
N PRO A 533 -33.64 -30.55 44.30
CA PRO A 533 -33.48 -31.59 43.24
C PRO A 533 -33.45 -33.09 43.72
N SER A 534 -33.22 -34.09 42.82
CA SER A 534 -32.52 -35.40 43.06
C SER A 534 -32.44 -36.33 41.80
N VAL A 535 -31.50 -37.29 41.80
CA VAL A 535 -31.01 -38.27 40.77
C VAL A 535 -30.84 -39.66 41.50
N PRO A 536 -30.53 -40.87 40.93
CA PRO A 536 -30.99 -41.75 39.80
C PRO A 536 -31.53 -43.13 40.35
N PRO A 537 -31.35 -44.37 39.80
CA PRO A 537 -31.19 -44.95 38.42
C PRO A 537 -32.20 -46.11 38.10
N LEU A 538 -32.20 -46.66 36.86
CA LEU A 538 -32.45 -48.10 36.59
C LEU A 538 -32.11 -48.50 35.13
N ALA A 539 -31.28 -49.52 35.00
CA ALA A 539 -31.01 -50.28 33.78
C ALA A 539 -31.92 -51.52 33.72
N LEU A 540 -32.26 -52.01 32.52
CA LEU A 540 -32.59 -53.41 32.20
C LEU A 540 -32.74 -53.54 30.67
N GLY A 541 -31.99 -54.46 30.06
CA GLY A 541 -32.12 -54.88 28.66
C GLY A 541 -30.86 -54.65 27.82
#